data_AF-A0A7S4AYL8-F1
#
_entry.id   AF-A0A7S4AYL8-F1
#
_cell.length_a   1.000
_cell.length_b   1.000
_cell.length_c   1.000
_cell.angle_alpha   90.00
_cell.angle_beta   90.00
_cell.angle_gamma   90.00
#
_symmetry.space_group_name_H-M   'P 1'
#
loop_
_entity.id
_entity.type
_entity.pdbx_description
1 polymer ?
#
loop_
_entity_poly.entity_id
_entity_poly.type
_entity_poly.pdbx_seq_one_letter_code
_entity_poly.pdbx_strand_id
1 'polypeptide(L)'
;GHSQAAIPLENGKPTNGWVPRFEYKYYKILIPHKHVTLRVSVKAQSGDPDIFICNRHINPNLNEHTWKSQGTGDDTVTIHPDDPMFYPGAFYIGIYSVYDSSFQLCARYVRQRVKATQMEVLEGDGFVQVRDRLGEADLRRRFCRNGAGFLEQLESPRSLHLTPRQTSPSQSPSRGPHRVPYRAAAK
;
A
#
# COMPACT_ATOMS: atom_id res chain seq x y z
N GLY A 1 35.91 -9.19 -12.50
CA GLY A 1 35.65 -7.89 -11.85
C GLY A 1 35.78 -8.07 -10.36
N HIS A 2 36.64 -7.30 -9.70
CA HIS A 2 36.82 -7.42 -8.25
C HIS A 2 35.67 -6.70 -7.53
N SER A 3 34.93 -7.43 -6.71
CA SER A 3 33.92 -6.82 -5.84
C SER A 3 34.59 -6.02 -4.73
N GLN A 4 34.23 -4.75 -4.57
CA GLN A 4 34.81 -3.88 -3.53
C GLN A 4 34.07 -4.08 -2.21
N ALA A 5 34.82 -4.18 -1.11
CA ALA A 5 34.23 -4.36 0.22
C ALA A 5 33.43 -3.12 0.65
N ALA A 6 32.25 -3.34 1.22
CA ALA A 6 31.36 -2.28 1.70
C ALA A 6 31.60 -1.96 3.18
N ILE A 7 31.75 -0.67 3.49
CA ILE A 7 31.99 -0.14 4.85
C ILE A 7 30.70 -0.23 5.68
N PRO A 8 30.70 -0.86 6.86
CA PRO A 8 29.51 -0.94 7.70
C PRO A 8 29.13 0.43 8.29
N LEU A 9 27.84 0.74 8.27
CA LEU A 9 27.25 1.92 8.89
C LEU A 9 26.49 1.54 10.16
N GLU A 10 26.55 2.42 11.15
CA GLU A 10 25.71 2.35 12.35
C GLU A 10 24.39 3.10 12.11
N ASN A 11 23.29 2.57 12.66
CA ASN A 11 21.97 3.14 12.48
C ASN A 11 21.89 4.59 13.00
N GLY A 12 21.60 5.53 12.11
CA GLY A 12 21.38 6.93 12.42
C GLY A 12 22.65 7.73 12.74
N LYS A 13 23.84 7.12 12.63
CA LYS A 13 25.12 7.79 12.88
C LYS A 13 25.68 8.37 11.58
N PRO A 14 25.85 9.70 11.49
CA PRO A 14 26.51 10.31 10.33
C PRO A 14 27.97 9.87 10.22
N THR A 15 28.41 9.57 9.01
CA THR A 15 29.76 9.11 8.69
C THR A 15 30.33 9.97 7.57
N ASN A 16 31.53 10.53 7.76
CA ASN A 16 32.19 11.29 6.70
C ASN A 16 32.72 10.35 5.62
N GLY A 17 32.63 10.81 4.37
CA GLY A 17 33.06 10.07 3.20
C GLY A 17 33.75 10.98 2.20
N TRP A 18 34.48 10.33 1.30
CA TRP A 18 35.11 10.94 0.15
C TRP A 18 35.13 9.91 -0.97
N VAL A 19 34.75 10.32 -2.18
CA VAL A 19 34.75 9.50 -3.39
C VAL A 19 35.51 10.24 -4.49
N PRO A 20 36.47 9.57 -5.18
CA PRO A 20 37.12 10.14 -6.35
C PRO A 20 36.13 10.36 -7.50
N ARG A 21 36.50 11.27 -8.39
CA ARG A 21 35.80 11.48 -9.65
C ARG A 21 35.64 10.16 -10.45
N PHE A 22 34.42 9.90 -10.90
CA PHE A 22 34.01 8.74 -11.69
C PHE A 22 34.18 7.39 -10.99
N GLU A 23 34.31 7.38 -9.67
CA GLU A 23 34.43 6.17 -8.87
C GLU A 23 33.23 5.95 -7.95
N TYR A 24 33.17 4.76 -7.37
CA TYR A 24 32.18 4.38 -6.37
C TYR A 24 32.84 4.18 -5.02
N LYS A 25 32.11 4.53 -3.97
CA LYS A 25 32.41 4.12 -2.60
C LYS A 25 31.23 3.38 -2.00
N TYR A 26 31.50 2.20 -1.44
CA TYR A 26 30.45 1.30 -0.99
C TYR A 26 30.32 1.25 0.53
N TYR A 27 29.08 1.25 0.97
CA TYR A 27 28.66 1.18 2.36
C TYR A 27 27.58 0.13 2.52
N LYS A 28 27.33 -0.32 3.76
CA LYS A 28 26.24 -1.24 4.06
C LYS A 28 25.61 -0.95 5.40
N ILE A 29 24.31 -1.17 5.52
CA ILE A 29 23.58 -1.15 6.78
C ILE A 29 22.78 -2.44 6.95
N LEU A 30 22.76 -3.00 8.16
CA LEU A 30 21.99 -4.18 8.48
C LEU A 30 20.62 -3.78 9.02
N ILE A 31 19.57 -4.26 8.35
CA ILE A 31 18.18 -4.01 8.72
C ILE A 31 17.60 -5.26 9.40
N PRO A 32 17.23 -5.19 10.70
CA PRO A 32 16.84 -6.37 11.47
C PRO A 32 15.40 -6.85 11.22
N HIS A 33 14.50 -6.00 10.72
CA HIS A 33 13.06 -6.29 10.66
C HIS A 33 12.39 -5.72 9.40
N LYS A 34 11.27 -6.31 8.97
CA LYS A 34 10.52 -5.92 7.75
C LYS A 34 9.76 -4.60 7.91
N HIS A 35 9.24 -4.31 9.10
CA HIS A 35 8.40 -3.14 9.35
C HIS A 35 9.23 -1.92 9.80
N VAL A 36 10.22 -1.53 9.00
CA VAL A 36 11.01 -0.32 9.23
C VAL A 36 10.99 0.56 8.00
N THR A 37 11.05 1.87 8.19
CA THR A 37 11.40 2.80 7.12
C THR A 37 12.90 3.01 7.15
N LEU A 38 13.59 2.76 6.05
CA LEU A 38 15.00 3.09 5.87
C LEU A 38 15.10 4.43 5.13
N ARG A 39 15.81 5.39 5.71
CA ARG A 39 16.19 6.65 5.08
C ARG A 39 17.70 6.72 4.97
N VAL A 40 18.21 6.83 3.74
CA VAL A 40 19.62 7.05 3.44
C VAL A 40 19.74 8.46 2.88
N SER A 41 20.60 9.28 3.48
CA SER A 41 20.84 10.64 3.04
C SER A 41 22.33 10.93 2.97
N VAL A 42 22.72 11.64 1.92
CA VAL A 42 24.05 12.18 1.71
C VAL A 42 23.95 13.69 1.71
N LYS A 43 24.82 14.34 2.49
CA LYS A 43 25.02 15.78 2.45
C LYS A 43 26.34 16.09 1.78
N ALA A 44 26.31 16.82 0.67
CA ALA A 44 27.51 17.21 -0.05
C ALA A 44 28.26 18.30 0.74
N GLN A 45 29.55 18.08 0.97
CA GLN A 45 30.47 19.12 1.45
C GLN A 45 31.21 19.75 0.25
N SER A 46 31.53 18.93 -0.75
CA SER A 46 31.99 19.34 -2.08
C SER A 46 31.49 18.36 -3.14
N GLY A 47 31.42 18.81 -4.39
CA GLY A 47 31.03 17.97 -5.52
C GLY A 47 29.55 17.61 -5.52
N ASP A 48 29.22 16.46 -6.11
CA ASP A 48 27.84 16.02 -6.36
C ASP A 48 27.70 14.50 -6.18
N PRO A 49 27.52 14.03 -4.94
CA PRO A 49 27.47 12.61 -4.62
C PRO A 49 26.06 12.01 -4.76
N ASP A 50 25.90 11.14 -5.76
CA ASP A 50 24.68 10.37 -6.04
C ASP A 50 24.56 9.11 -5.16
N ILE A 51 23.33 8.69 -4.88
CA ILE A 51 23.01 7.48 -4.08
C ILE A 51 22.45 6.37 -4.96
N PHE A 52 23.04 5.17 -4.87
CA PHE A 52 22.51 3.92 -5.43
C PHE A 52 22.39 2.87 -4.33
N ILE A 53 21.28 2.14 -4.25
CA ILE A 53 21.00 1.17 -3.19
C ILE A 53 20.49 -0.13 -3.79
N CYS A 54 20.94 -1.25 -3.25
CA CYS A 54 20.33 -2.56 -3.49
C CYS A 54 20.49 -3.48 -2.28
N ASN A 55 19.77 -4.60 -2.30
CA ASN A 55 19.84 -5.65 -1.28
C ASN A 55 20.15 -7.04 -1.89
N ARG A 56 20.58 -7.08 -3.16
CA ARG A 56 20.86 -8.33 -3.91
C ARG A 56 22.33 -8.54 -4.26
N HIS A 57 23.11 -7.46 -4.35
CA HIS A 57 24.54 -7.52 -4.64
C HIS A 57 25.29 -6.46 -3.84
N ILE A 58 26.60 -6.62 -3.70
CA ILE A 58 27.39 -5.81 -2.77
C ILE A 58 27.88 -4.48 -3.34
N ASN A 59 27.78 -4.29 -4.67
CA ASN A 59 28.28 -3.13 -5.40
C ASN A 59 27.18 -2.52 -6.31
N PRO A 60 26.14 -1.87 -5.76
CA PRO A 60 25.15 -1.14 -6.53
C PRO A 60 25.80 -0.03 -7.36
N ASN A 61 25.44 0.03 -8.64
CA ASN A 61 26.01 0.98 -9.60
C ASN A 61 24.90 1.59 -10.48
N LEU A 62 25.30 2.42 -11.45
CA LEU A 62 24.37 3.12 -12.34
C LEU A 62 23.42 2.18 -13.08
N ASN A 63 23.91 1.00 -13.48
CA ASN A 63 23.15 0.02 -14.26
C ASN A 63 22.44 -1.01 -13.38
N GLU A 64 23.01 -1.31 -12.22
CA GLU A 64 22.52 -2.33 -11.29
C GLU A 64 22.23 -1.71 -9.93
N HIS A 65 20.97 -1.33 -9.70
CA HIS A 65 20.46 -0.83 -8.43
C HIS A 65 18.96 -1.15 -8.30
N THR A 66 18.42 -1.03 -7.09
CA THR A 66 16.97 -1.13 -6.84
C THR A 66 16.38 0.24 -6.52
N TRP A 67 17.07 1.05 -5.73
CA TRP A 67 16.66 2.41 -5.38
C TRP A 67 17.80 3.39 -5.65
N LYS A 68 17.48 4.63 -5.99
CA LYS A 68 18.48 5.67 -6.22
C LYS A 68 17.94 7.07 -5.99
N SER A 69 18.86 8.02 -5.82
CA SER A 69 18.65 9.46 -5.94
C SER A 69 19.86 10.03 -6.70
N GLN A 70 19.61 10.92 -7.64
CA GLN A 70 20.63 11.55 -8.49
C GLN A 70 20.27 13.02 -8.72
N GLY A 71 20.11 13.76 -7.62
CA GLY A 71 19.83 15.19 -7.64
C GLY A 71 21.12 16.01 -7.63
N THR A 72 21.00 17.32 -7.78
CA THR A 72 22.16 18.21 -7.56
C THR A 72 22.34 18.49 -6.07
N GLY A 73 23.52 18.18 -5.54
CA GLY A 73 23.96 18.46 -4.19
C GLY A 73 23.59 17.37 -3.19
N ASP A 74 22.67 17.68 -2.28
CA ASP A 74 22.24 16.75 -1.24
C ASP A 74 21.24 15.74 -1.82
N ASP A 75 21.41 14.47 -1.47
CA ASP A 75 20.57 13.38 -1.95
C ASP A 75 19.94 12.60 -0.79
N THR A 76 18.72 12.10 -1.01
CA THR A 76 18.01 11.29 -0.02
C THR A 76 17.14 10.24 -0.69
N VAL A 77 17.29 9.00 -0.24
CA VAL A 77 16.41 7.87 -0.59
C VAL A 77 15.65 7.43 0.66
N THR A 78 14.32 7.33 0.55
CA THR A 78 13.46 6.76 1.60
C THR A 78 12.79 5.50 1.06
N ILE A 79 13.01 4.38 1.75
CA ILE A 79 12.46 3.07 1.41
C ILE A 79 11.46 2.68 2.51
N HIS A 80 10.21 2.53 2.11
CA HIS A 80 9.10 2.18 3.00
C HIS A 80 9.01 0.65 3.20
N PRO A 81 8.48 0.18 4.34
CA PRO A 81 8.34 -1.26 4.58
C PRO A 81 7.32 -1.93 3.64
N ASP A 82 6.44 -1.14 3.02
CA ASP A 82 5.43 -1.62 2.07
C ASP A 82 5.98 -1.72 0.64
N ASP A 83 7.24 -1.33 0.41
CA ASP A 83 7.91 -1.51 -0.88
C ASP A 83 8.07 -3.02 -1.17
N PRO A 84 7.63 -3.52 -2.34
CA PRO A 84 7.65 -4.95 -2.65
C PRO A 84 9.06 -5.54 -2.72
N MET A 85 10.08 -4.71 -2.94
CA MET A 85 11.49 -5.12 -3.01
C MET A 85 12.20 -5.00 -1.66
N PHE A 86 11.48 -4.60 -0.60
CA PHE A 86 12.01 -4.48 0.75
C PHE A 86 12.08 -5.84 1.46
N TYR A 87 13.30 -6.31 1.66
CA TYR A 87 13.59 -7.52 2.44
C TYR A 87 14.60 -7.18 3.54
N PRO A 88 14.34 -7.56 4.81
CA PRO A 88 15.30 -7.41 5.90
C PRO A 88 16.64 -8.08 5.56
N GLY A 89 17.73 -7.55 6.11
CA GLY A 89 19.08 -7.98 5.79
C GLY A 89 19.99 -6.82 5.45
N ALA A 90 21.04 -7.09 4.69
CA ALA A 90 22.00 -6.08 4.29
C ALA A 90 21.47 -5.24 3.13
N PHE A 91 21.46 -3.92 3.32
CA PHE A 91 21.29 -2.95 2.26
C PHE A 91 22.67 -2.39 1.92
N TYR A 92 23.07 -2.55 0.66
CA TYR A 92 24.31 -2.02 0.11
C TYR A 92 24.03 -0.68 -0.54
N ILE A 93 24.91 0.27 -0.30
CA ILE A 93 24.79 1.66 -0.71
C ILE A 93 26.06 2.00 -1.49
N GLY A 94 25.92 2.38 -2.75
CA GLY A 94 26.98 2.89 -3.59
C GLY A 94 26.84 4.41 -3.70
N ILE A 95 27.89 5.12 -3.33
CA ILE A 95 28.00 6.56 -3.55
C ILE A 95 28.87 6.77 -4.78
N TYR A 96 28.35 7.49 -5.76
CA TYR A 96 29.03 7.81 -7.00
C TYR A 96 29.15 9.32 -7.15
N SER A 97 30.19 9.79 -7.82
CA SER A 97 30.20 11.17 -8.27
C SER A 97 30.97 11.35 -9.56
N VAL A 98 30.55 12.32 -10.37
CA VAL A 98 31.27 12.78 -11.57
C VAL A 98 32.37 13.79 -11.25
N TYR A 99 32.52 14.17 -9.98
CA TYR A 99 33.56 15.05 -9.43
C TYR A 99 34.20 14.42 -8.19
N ASP A 100 35.37 14.94 -7.77
CA ASP A 100 35.90 14.61 -6.45
C ASP A 100 34.98 15.20 -5.38
N SER A 101 34.38 14.33 -4.57
CA SER A 101 33.30 14.72 -3.66
C SER A 101 33.58 14.28 -2.24
N SER A 102 33.54 15.22 -1.29
CA SER A 102 33.46 14.95 0.14
C SER A 102 32.02 15.12 0.63
N PHE A 103 31.61 14.29 1.57
CA PHE A 103 30.23 14.24 2.00
C PHE A 103 30.06 13.68 3.41
N GLN A 104 28.86 13.86 3.96
CA GLN A 104 28.41 13.19 5.17
C GLN A 104 27.25 12.25 4.82
N LEU A 105 27.44 10.95 5.04
CA LEU A 105 26.45 9.90 4.79
C LEU A 105 25.78 9.48 6.10
N CYS A 106 24.45 9.37 6.10
CA CYS A 106 23.70 8.81 7.21
C CYS A 106 22.64 7.84 6.69
N ALA A 107 22.65 6.62 7.23
CA ALA A 107 21.60 5.64 7.01
C ALA A 107 20.86 5.42 8.34
N ARG A 108 19.56 5.70 8.35
CA ARG A 108 18.71 5.59 9.54
C ARG A 108 17.49 4.75 9.22
N TYR A 109 17.26 3.71 10.01
CA TYR A 109 15.99 3.00 10.01
C TYR A 109 15.23 3.19 11.31
N VAL A 110 13.90 3.29 11.19
CA VAL A 110 12.99 3.41 12.32
C VAL A 110 11.85 2.41 12.16
N ARG A 111 11.55 1.67 13.22
CA ARG A 111 10.42 0.73 13.23
C ARG A 111 9.12 1.50 13.11
N GLN A 112 8.32 1.15 12.11
CA GLN A 112 6.98 1.68 11.99
C GLN A 112 6.05 0.93 12.94
N ARG A 113 5.29 1.67 13.75
CA ARG A 113 4.14 1.10 14.44
C ARG A 113 3.03 0.98 13.41
N VAL A 114 2.70 -0.24 13.01
CA VAL A 114 1.55 -0.47 12.16
C VAL A 114 0.33 -0.06 12.97
N LYS A 115 -0.37 0.99 12.54
CA LYS A 115 -1.75 1.21 12.99
C LYS A 115 -2.52 0.05 12.39
N ALA A 116 -3.02 -0.86 13.22
CA ALA A 116 -4.00 -1.82 12.75
C ALA A 116 -5.18 -1.00 12.23
N THR A 117 -5.28 -0.85 10.91
CA THR A 117 -6.53 -0.42 10.29
C THR A 117 -7.50 -1.53 10.64
N GLN A 118 -8.33 -1.28 11.64
CA GLN A 118 -9.47 -2.12 11.95
C GLN A 118 -10.28 -2.14 10.66
N MET A 119 -10.20 -3.24 9.92
CA MET A 119 -11.15 -3.53 8.86
C MET A 119 -12.52 -3.35 9.52
N GLU A 120 -13.33 -2.43 9.03
CA GLU A 120 -14.74 -2.43 9.36
C GLU A 120 -15.23 -3.82 8.94
N VAL A 121 -15.39 -4.69 9.94
CA VAL A 121 -16.16 -5.91 9.78
C VAL A 121 -17.52 -5.37 9.38
N LEU A 122 -17.87 -5.48 8.10
CA LEU A 122 -19.24 -5.31 7.68
C LEU A 122 -20.03 -6.26 8.57
N GLU A 123 -20.75 -5.71 9.55
CA GLU A 123 -21.67 -6.44 10.42
C GLU A 123 -22.80 -6.98 9.53
N GLY A 124 -22.48 -8.06 8.83
CA GLY A 124 -23.39 -8.76 7.94
C GLY A 124 -23.64 -10.12 8.54
N ASP A 125 -24.91 -10.38 8.86
CA ASP A 125 -25.47 -11.67 9.24
C ASP A 125 -25.44 -12.71 8.10
N GLY A 126 -24.63 -12.50 7.06
CA GLY A 126 -24.58 -13.34 5.87
C GLY A 126 -24.32 -14.81 6.18
N PHE A 127 -23.51 -15.12 7.20
CA PHE A 127 -23.30 -16.50 7.64
C PHE A 127 -24.56 -17.11 8.26
N VAL A 128 -25.30 -16.33 9.07
CA VAL A 128 -26.55 -16.76 9.70
C VAL A 128 -27.63 -16.97 8.65
N GLN A 129 -27.80 -16.03 7.72
CA GLN A 129 -28.77 -16.16 6.63
C GLN A 129 -28.49 -17.37 5.71
N VAL A 130 -27.22 -17.63 5.39
CA VAL A 130 -26.83 -18.80 4.57
C VAL A 130 -27.10 -20.09 5.32
N ARG A 131 -26.75 -20.16 6.61
CA ARG A 131 -27.02 -21.32 7.46
C ARG A 131 -28.51 -21.64 7.55
N ASP A 132 -29.34 -20.63 7.74
CA ASP A 132 -30.79 -20.82 7.88
C ASP A 132 -31.42 -21.28 6.56
N ARG A 133 -30.98 -20.72 5.41
CA ARG A 133 -31.39 -21.20 4.07
C ARG A 133 -30.96 -22.65 3.80
N LEU A 134 -29.77 -23.05 4.23
CA LEU A 134 -29.32 -24.45 4.14
C LEU A 134 -30.17 -25.37 5.02
N GLY A 135 -30.52 -24.93 6.23
CA GLY A 135 -31.42 -25.67 7.12
C GLY A 135 -32.81 -25.88 6.52
N GLU A 136 -33.41 -24.83 5.94
CA GLU A 136 -34.68 -24.94 5.23
C GLU A 136 -34.60 -25.87 4.01
N ALA A 137 -33.52 -25.78 3.23
CA ALA A 137 -33.32 -26.62 2.06
C ALA A 137 -33.16 -28.11 2.46
N ASP A 138 -32.43 -28.40 3.54
CA ASP A 138 -32.26 -29.75 4.06
C ASP A 138 -33.56 -30.32 4.64
N LEU A 139 -34.38 -29.50 5.31
CA LEU A 139 -35.72 -29.90 5.74
C LEU A 139 -36.59 -30.27 4.53
N ARG A 140 -36.65 -29.41 3.51
CA ARG A 140 -37.39 -29.71 2.26
C ARG A 140 -36.93 -31.01 1.62
N ARG A 141 -35.61 -31.25 1.57
CA ARG A 141 -35.03 -32.49 1.01
C ARG A 141 -35.44 -33.74 1.79
N ARG A 142 -35.50 -33.67 3.13
CA ARG A 142 -35.95 -34.79 3.97
C ARG A 142 -37.43 -35.07 3.80
N PHE A 143 -38.25 -34.03 3.67
CA PHE A 143 -39.70 -34.16 3.44
C PHE A 143 -40.06 -34.86 2.13
N CYS A 144 -39.32 -34.62 1.04
CA CYS A 144 -39.55 -35.31 -0.23
C CYS A 144 -39.03 -36.76 -0.27
N ARG A 145 -38.18 -37.17 0.68
CA ARG A 145 -37.54 -38.50 0.68
C ARG A 145 -38.40 -39.60 1.32
N ASN A 146 -39.32 -39.25 2.22
CA ASN A 146 -40.14 -40.20 2.95
C ASN A 146 -41.61 -40.27 2.47
N GLY A 147 -41.97 -39.62 1.36
CA GLY A 147 -43.29 -39.75 0.73
C GLY A 147 -44.49 -39.22 1.54
N ALA A 148 -44.27 -38.65 2.74
CA ALA A 148 -45.34 -38.19 3.63
C ALA A 148 -45.80 -36.73 3.39
N GLY A 149 -45.06 -35.94 2.61
CA GLY A 149 -45.28 -34.50 2.48
C GLY A 149 -46.45 -34.06 1.59
N PHE A 150 -47.20 -34.97 0.96
CA PHE A 150 -48.27 -34.60 0.03
C PHE A 150 -49.62 -34.29 0.72
N LEU A 151 -49.84 -34.75 1.96
CA LEU A 151 -51.10 -34.51 2.67
C LEU A 151 -51.13 -33.20 3.47
N GLU A 152 -49.99 -32.72 3.95
CA GLU A 152 -49.92 -31.48 4.76
C GLU A 152 -49.97 -30.20 3.90
N GLN A 153 -49.80 -30.34 2.58
CA GLN A 153 -49.92 -29.23 1.61
C GLN A 153 -51.38 -28.88 1.27
N LEU A 154 -52.35 -29.69 1.70
CA LEU A 154 -53.79 -29.41 1.52
C LEU A 154 -54.41 -28.59 2.67
N GLU A 155 -53.71 -28.44 3.80
CA GLU A 155 -54.19 -27.67 4.96
C GLU A 155 -53.55 -26.29 5.12
N SER A 156 -52.61 -25.90 4.24
CA SER A 156 -52.11 -24.53 4.24
C SER A 156 -53.15 -23.61 3.59
N PRO A 157 -53.75 -22.64 4.31
CA PRO A 157 -54.59 -21.66 3.67
C PRO A 157 -53.67 -20.80 2.80
N ARG A 158 -53.86 -20.88 1.48
CA ARG A 158 -53.39 -19.85 0.55
C ARG A 158 -53.90 -18.51 1.08
N SER A 159 -53.06 -17.75 1.77
CA SER A 159 -53.27 -16.31 1.92
C SER A 159 -53.02 -15.67 0.56
N LEU A 160 -54.05 -15.72 -0.28
CA LEU A 160 -54.21 -14.86 -1.44
C LEU A 160 -54.01 -13.43 -0.94
N HIS A 161 -52.90 -12.82 -1.38
CA HIS A 161 -52.62 -11.42 -1.15
C HIS A 161 -53.66 -10.59 -1.92
N LEU A 162 -54.79 -10.32 -1.28
CA LEU A 162 -55.81 -9.40 -1.77
C LEU A 162 -55.32 -7.98 -1.49
N THR A 163 -54.79 -7.33 -2.52
CA THR A 163 -54.50 -5.88 -2.50
C THR A 163 -55.81 -5.09 -2.47
N PRO A 164 -56.01 -4.13 -1.55
CA PRO A 164 -57.03 -3.11 -1.70
C PRO A 164 -56.53 -2.03 -2.67
N ARG A 165 -57.31 -1.78 -3.71
CA ARG A 165 -57.18 -0.63 -4.62
C ARG A 165 -58.03 0.53 -4.08
N GLN A 166 -57.61 1.75 -4.43
CA GLN A 166 -58.32 3.06 -4.41
C GLN A 166 -57.75 4.03 -3.36
N THR A 167 -57.47 5.31 -3.63
CA THR A 167 -57.90 6.27 -4.69
C THR A 167 -56.90 7.44 -4.77
N SER A 168 -56.66 7.97 -5.96
CA SER A 168 -56.14 9.33 -6.20
C SER A 168 -57.30 10.33 -6.35
N PRO A 169 -57.07 11.62 -6.05
CA PRO A 169 -57.18 12.66 -7.09
C PRO A 169 -56.05 13.71 -7.00
N SER A 170 -55.40 14.03 -8.13
CA SER A 170 -55.42 15.33 -8.85
C SER A 170 -55.08 16.55 -7.96
N GLN A 171 -54.03 17.34 -8.17
CA GLN A 171 -53.81 18.20 -9.35
C GLN A 171 -52.35 18.72 -9.40
N SER A 172 -51.73 18.63 -10.57
CA SER A 172 -50.69 19.51 -11.13
C SER A 172 -51.32 20.88 -11.52
N PRO A 173 -50.60 22.02 -11.72
CA PRO A 173 -49.50 22.09 -12.71
C PRO A 173 -48.41 23.20 -12.59
N SER A 174 -47.35 22.96 -13.34
CA SER A 174 -46.53 23.91 -14.12
C SER A 174 -45.72 25.01 -13.40
N ARG A 175 -44.42 25.12 -13.71
CA ARG A 175 -43.86 26.01 -14.76
C ARG A 175 -42.35 26.17 -14.58
N GLY A 176 -41.60 25.63 -15.54
CA GLY A 176 -40.64 26.39 -16.35
C GLY A 176 -39.34 26.94 -15.74
N PRO A 177 -38.34 27.21 -16.61
CA PRO A 177 -36.92 27.09 -16.32
C PRO A 177 -36.23 28.45 -16.07
N HIS A 178 -34.96 28.47 -15.63
CA HIS A 178 -33.91 29.29 -16.27
C HIS A 178 -32.55 29.36 -15.51
N ARG A 179 -31.49 29.21 -16.31
CA ARG A 179 -30.21 29.97 -16.34
C ARG A 179 -29.15 29.85 -15.23
N VAL A 180 -28.03 29.23 -15.63
CA VAL A 180 -26.64 29.66 -15.39
C VAL A 180 -26.41 31.10 -15.93
N PRO A 181 -25.43 31.92 -15.46
CA PRO A 181 -24.02 31.68 -15.73
C PRO A 181 -22.97 32.20 -14.70
N TYR A 182 -21.75 31.69 -14.90
CA TYR A 182 -20.41 32.28 -14.72
C TYR A 182 -20.29 33.77 -14.35
N ARG A 183 -19.32 34.09 -13.47
CA ARG A 183 -18.59 35.37 -13.50
C ARG A 183 -17.13 35.18 -13.11
N ALA A 184 -16.24 35.73 -13.95
CA ALA A 184 -14.80 35.87 -13.75
C ALA A 184 -14.45 37.23 -13.13
N ALA A 185 -13.23 37.36 -12.56
CA ALA A 185 -12.21 38.39 -12.86
C ALA A 185 -11.38 38.87 -11.64
N ALA A 186 -10.05 38.74 -11.80
CA ALA A 186 -8.96 39.68 -11.51
C ALA A 186 -8.97 40.59 -10.26
N LYS A 187 -7.89 40.48 -9.48
CA LYS A 187 -6.87 41.54 -9.33
C LYS A 187 -5.52 40.91 -8.97
#